data_AF-A0AA40HPG6-F1
#
_entry.id   AF-A0AA40HPG6-F1
#
_cell.length_a   1.000
_cell.length_b   1.000
_cell.length_c   1.000
_cell.angle_alpha   90.00
_cell.angle_beta   90.00
_cell.angle_gamma   90.00
#
_symmetry.space_group_name_H-M   'P 1'
#
loop_
_entity.id
_entity.type
_entity.pdbx_description
1 polymer ?
#
loop_
_entity_poly.entity_id
_entity_poly.type
_entity_poly.pdbx_seq_one_letter_code
_entity_poly.pdbx_strand_id
1 'polypeptide(L)'
;MLKVGQEMEVRPGIVSKDREGKLMCSLIFFKTVSLFGEHDDLQYVLQEVLLKMVKQVLDAVGALPEIFTELKPSYSLLKRLR
;
A
#
# COMPACT_ATOMS: atom_id res chain seq x y z
N MET A 1 10.93 7.04 1.84
CA MET A 1 12.10 6.71 0.97
C MET A 1 12.40 5.23 1.17
N LEU A 2 12.40 4.44 0.09
CA LEU A 2 12.69 3.01 0.14
C LEU A 2 14.20 2.78 0.00
N LYS A 3 14.76 1.85 0.77
CA LYS A 3 16.19 1.48 0.70
C LYS A 3 16.37 -0.03 0.52
N VAL A 4 17.49 -0.42 -0.09
CA VAL A 4 17.92 -1.82 -0.11
C VAL A 4 18.15 -2.29 1.33
N GLY A 5 17.69 -3.51 1.63
CA GLY A 5 17.77 -4.11 2.95
C GLY A 5 16.68 -3.68 3.94
N GLN A 6 15.78 -2.77 3.56
CA GLN A 6 14.69 -2.31 4.43
C GLN A 6 13.54 -3.33 4.45
N GLU A 7 12.98 -3.55 5.64
CA GLU A 7 11.74 -4.32 5.83
C GLU A 7 10.52 -3.41 5.65
N MET A 8 9.59 -3.86 4.84
CA MET A 8 8.40 -3.12 4.45
C MET A 8 7.15 -3.99 4.60
N GLU A 9 6.01 -3.33 4.76
CA GLU A 9 4.69 -3.96 4.75
C GLU A 9 3.83 -3.41 3.62
N VAL A 10 3.02 -4.29 3.01
CA VAL A 10 2.01 -3.94 2.01
C VAL A 10 0.63 -4.15 2.61
N ARG A 11 -0.23 -3.13 2.50
CA ARG A 11 -1.64 -3.17 2.94
C ARG A 11 -2.60 -2.79 1.81
N PRO A 12 -3.79 -3.42 1.73
CA PRO A 12 -4.33 -4.43 2.66
C PRO A 12 -3.69 -5.82 2.53
N GLY A 13 -2.78 -6.01 1.57
CA GLY A 13 -2.14 -7.30 1.33
C GLY A 13 -3.05 -8.22 0.50
N ILE A 14 -3.11 -9.50 0.85
CA ILE A 14 -3.94 -10.50 0.16
C ILE A 14 -5.35 -10.43 0.74
N VAL A 15 -6.32 -10.05 -0.10
CA VAL A 15 -7.74 -10.05 0.28
C VAL A 15 -8.40 -11.33 -0.22
N SER A 16 -8.99 -12.10 0.69
CA SER A 16 -9.75 -13.31 0.38
C SER A 16 -11.13 -13.28 1.01
N LYS A 17 -12.06 -14.07 0.48
CA LYS A 17 -13.37 -14.33 1.10
C LYS A 17 -13.38 -15.76 1.61
N ASP A 18 -13.81 -15.94 2.85
CA ASP A 18 -14.03 -17.28 3.38
C ASP A 18 -15.36 -17.87 2.88
N ARG A 19 -15.65 -19.10 3.31
CA ARG A 19 -16.88 -19.83 2.93
C ARG A 19 -18.15 -19.17 3.47
N GLU A 20 -18.03 -18.32 4.49
CA GLU A 20 -19.13 -17.60 5.13
C GLU A 20 -19.32 -16.19 4.52
N GLY A 21 -18.48 -15.83 3.54
CA GLY A 21 -18.53 -14.54 2.84
C GLY A 21 -17.81 -13.40 3.57
N LYS A 22 -17.14 -13.68 4.69
CA LYS A 22 -16.35 -12.70 5.43
C LYS A 22 -15.03 -12.42 4.71
N LEU A 23 -14.67 -11.15 4.65
CA LEU A 23 -13.39 -10.70 4.09
C LEU A 23 -12.27 -10.97 5.09
N MET A 24 -11.22 -11.62 4.63
CA MET A 24 -9.95 -11.76 5.35
C MET A 24 -8.87 -10.99 4.60
N CYS A 25 -8.09 -10.20 5.34
CA CYS A 25 -6.92 -9.50 4.82
C CYS A 25 -5.67 -10.08 5.47
N SER A 26 -4.79 -10.65 4.67
CA SER A 26 -3.49 -11.13 5.13
C SER A 26 -2.41 -10.13 4.77
N LEU A 27 -1.70 -9.63 5.77
CA LEU A 27 -0.59 -8.70 5.60
C LEU A 27 0.55 -9.36 4.80
N ILE A 28 1.23 -8.56 3.98
CA ILE A 28 2.42 -9.00 3.26
C ILE A 28 3.61 -8.21 3.81
N PHE A 29 4.61 -8.93 4.29
CA PHE A 29 5.90 -8.37 4.68
C PHE A 29 6.96 -8.80 3.68
N PHE A 30 7.87 -7.89 3.34
CA PHE A 30 9.01 -8.22 2.52
C PHE A 30 10.22 -7.37 2.89
N LYS A 31 11.39 -7.83 2.45
CA LYS A 31 12.64 -7.08 2.54
C LYS A 31 13.10 -6.72 1.14
N THR A 32 13.47 -5.46 0.92
CA THR A 32 14.02 -5.03 -0.36
C THR A 32 15.38 -5.67 -0.56
N VAL A 33 15.52 -6.53 -1.58
CA VAL A 33 16.79 -7.20 -1.90
C VAL A 33 17.63 -6.36 -2.86
N SER A 34 16.99 -5.75 -3.85
CA SER A 34 17.62 -4.88 -4.83
C SER A 34 16.62 -3.83 -5.34
N LEU A 35 17.13 -2.72 -5.87
CA LEU A 35 16.35 -1.71 -6.57
C LEU A 35 17.01 -1.48 -7.92
N PHE A 36 16.22 -1.46 -8.99
CA PHE A 36 16.71 -1.25 -10.35
C PHE A 36 16.13 0.05 -10.90
N GLY A 37 17.01 0.95 -11.36
CA GLY A 37 16.64 2.10 -12.18
C GLY A 37 16.63 1.75 -13.66
N GLU A 38 16.45 2.75 -14.53
CA GLU A 38 16.45 2.53 -15.99
C GLU A 38 17.81 2.02 -16.50
N HIS A 39 18.90 2.40 -15.84
CA HIS A 39 20.27 2.10 -16.29
C HIS A 39 21.19 1.49 -15.22
N ASP A 40 20.86 1.57 -13.93
CA ASP A 40 21.76 1.20 -12.83
C ASP A 40 21.02 0.55 -11.65
N ASP A 41 21.78 -0.18 -10.83
CA ASP A 41 21.34 -0.62 -9.52
C ASP A 41 21.29 0.55 -8.54
N LEU A 42 20.16 0.71 -7.84
CA LEU A 42 19.92 1.79 -6.89
C LEU A 42 20.01 1.29 -5.45
N GLN A 43 20.50 2.15 -4.55
CA GLN A 43 20.50 1.89 -3.11
C GLN A 43 19.25 2.47 -2.41
N TYR A 44 18.62 3.47 -3.02
CA TYR A 44 17.41 4.11 -2.53
C TYR A 44 16.53 4.62 -3.66
N VAL A 45 15.22 4.68 -3.41
CA VAL A 45 14.21 5.20 -4.35
C VAL A 45 13.21 6.07 -3.59
N LEU A 46 12.79 7.19 -4.21
CA LEU A 46 11.66 7.96 -3.71
C LEU A 46 10.36 7.18 -4.00
N GLN A 47 9.55 7.00 -2.96
CA GLN A 47 8.40 6.09 -2.94
C GLN A 47 7.39 6.34 -4.07
N GLU A 48 7.31 7.57 -4.57
CA GLU A 48 6.39 7.97 -5.63
C GLU A 48 6.66 7.29 -6.99
N VAL A 49 7.89 6.80 -7.20
CA VAL A 49 8.29 6.10 -8.45
C VAL A 49 7.91 4.62 -8.42
N LEU A 50 7.48 4.10 -7.27
CA LEU A 50 7.25 2.67 -7.06
C LEU A 50 5.76 2.37 -6.85
N LEU A 51 5.03 2.00 -7.91
CA LEU A 51 4.20 0.79 -7.91
C LEU A 51 3.46 0.56 -9.25
N LYS A 52 3.71 -0.61 -9.85
CA LYS A 52 2.81 -1.27 -10.81
C LYS A 52 1.74 -2.12 -10.09
N MET A 53 1.68 -2.10 -8.76
CA MET A 53 0.63 -2.77 -7.97
C MET A 53 -0.52 -1.79 -7.75
N VAL A 54 -1.62 -2.03 -8.46
CA VAL A 54 -2.83 -1.22 -8.35
C VAL A 54 -3.46 -1.43 -6.97
N LYS A 55 -3.82 -0.34 -6.28
CA LYS A 55 -4.61 -0.33 -5.02
C LYS A 55 -3.91 -0.91 -3.78
N GLN A 56 -2.59 -0.88 -3.70
CA GLN A 56 -1.86 -1.26 -2.49
C GLN A 56 -1.11 -0.05 -1.93
N VAL A 57 -0.98 0.02 -0.60
CA VAL A 57 -0.18 1.00 0.13
C VAL A 57 1.03 0.28 0.70
N LEU A 58 2.20 0.91 0.60
CA LEU A 58 3.49 0.36 1.02
C LEU A 58 4.17 1.36 1.97
N ASP A 59 4.66 0.88 3.10
CA ASP A 59 5.58 1.66 3.96
C ASP A 59 6.42 0.72 4.86
N ALA A 60 7.27 1.29 5.71
CA ALA A 60 7.99 0.57 6.73
C ALA A 60 7.02 -0.19 7.66
N VAL A 61 7.47 -1.35 8.17
CA VAL A 61 6.67 -2.18 9.07
C VAL A 61 6.16 -1.36 10.27
N GLY A 62 4.84 -1.32 10.45
CA GLY A 62 4.17 -0.62 11.55
C GLY A 62 3.89 0.85 11.29
N ALA A 63 4.29 1.39 10.14
CA ALA A 63 4.00 2.78 9.77
C ALA A 63 2.61 2.94 9.12
N LEU A 64 1.99 1.87 8.62
CA LEU A 64 0.70 1.96 7.93
C LEU A 64 -0.49 1.96 8.91
N PRO A 65 -1.55 2.73 8.61
CA PRO A 65 -2.77 2.74 9.42
C PRO A 65 -3.52 1.41 9.35
N GLU A 66 -4.48 1.24 10.27
CA GLU A 66 -5.38 0.09 10.29
C GLU A 66 -6.20 -0.05 9.00
N ILE A 67 -6.54 -1.30 8.67
CA ILE A 67 -7.33 -1.64 7.47
C ILE A 67 -8.80 -1.73 7.86
N PHE A 68 -9.65 -1.06 7.10
CA PHE A 68 -11.10 -1.07 7.29
C PHE A 68 -11.81 -1.59 6.04
N THR A 69 -12.86 -2.40 6.23
CA THR A 69 -13.74 -2.88 5.15
C THR A 69 -14.92 -1.96 4.90
N GLU A 70 -15.23 -1.07 5.84
CA GLU A 70 -16.35 -0.15 5.80
C GLU A 70 -15.86 1.29 6.06
N LEU A 71 -16.36 2.23 5.26
CA LEU A 71 -16.05 3.66 5.40
C LEU A 71 -17.35 4.40 5.73
N LYS A 72 -17.30 5.31 6.71
CA LYS A 72 -18.37 6.28 6.98
C LYS A 72 -17.89 7.69 6.59
N PRO A 73 -18.06 8.11 5.33
CA PRO A 73 -17.62 9.43 4.90
C PRO A 73 -18.54 10.51 5.45
N SER A 74 -17.95 11.62 5.86
CA SER A 74 -18.67 12.88 6.07
C SER A 74 -18.54 13.72 4.79
N TYR A 75 -19.65 14.17 4.22
CA TYR A 75 -19.63 14.97 2.99
C TYR A 75 -20.65 16.11 3.03
N SER A 76 -20.33 17.18 2.30
CA SER A 76 -21.21 18.33 2.07
C SER A 76 -21.38 18.52 0.57
N LEU A 77 -22.61 18.75 0.10
CA LEU A 77 -22.88 19.02 -1.31
C LEU A 77 -22.64 20.49 -1.62
N LEU A 78 -21.74 20.75 -2.58
CA LEU A 78 -21.51 22.10 -3.09
C LEU A 78 -22.68 22.52 -3.99
N LYS A 79 -23.16 23.75 -3.80
CA LYS A 79 -24.16 24.33 -4.70
C LYS A 79 -23.49 24.74 -6.00
N ARG A 80 -24.10 24.38 -7.13
CA ARG A 80 -23.69 24.87 -8.45
C ARG A 80 -24.00 26.37 -8.54
N LEU A 81 -22.97 27.21 -8.67
CA LEU A 81 -23.14 28.62 -9.03
C LEU A 81 -23.63 28.68 -10.49
N ARG A 82 -24.72 29.41 -10.73
CA ARG A 82 -25.16 29.82 -12.07
C ARG A 82 -24.84 31.29 -12.26
#